data_AF-A0A976FLV5-F1
#
_entry.id   AF-A0A976FLV5-F1
#
_cell.length_a   1.000
_cell.length_b   1.000
_cell.length_c   1.000
_cell.angle_alpha   90.00
_cell.angle_beta   90.00
_cell.angle_gamma   90.00
#
_symmetry.space_group_name_H-M   'P 1'
#
loop_
_entity.id
_entity.type
_entity.pdbx_description
1 polymer ?
#
loop_
_entity_poly.entity_id
_entity_poly.type
_entity_poly.pdbx_seq_one_letter_code
_entity_poly.pdbx_strand_id
1 'polypeptide(L)'
;MRPKLKRPTSRRCFFLLLFFGFTLLACLVTFSLKTLTFTTTAKALNQVAAPPRILMEAKITSSAISRLKEWATPYLAKITSFWFVKYVAPSLYLRLASDKTAAIDTLFKLFQVDKDAPNLLQSKPFEKWYKAVLKAYKHNPQEGRRAMIKTLAQSFQDEARLSRVLAEAKESSSREPRAHAQLLEDALFDRWIHLHNKAARIAKARGLKISQGNDIAEAAYKLLKLDAAKSDFLSTVSLRTWFLYMNEAHVSFHVQHSFLLSKLRHANDSEELDRKLVDAISKGGLMSGIASDLMVASYKMRGLSIEDLLKRVKDEKQRDSIEIALLNAWVLAEYKTHLNVDTLMQNLLQHLSEQKLIDLIAKTNISRDYLDALKKGLVNLWQARHLTSFQVFKLLKLDVNIDEMAENPLLSLWVQSDTDIDFAAPWAGYFNVVKTFLVDIAKLETMIARAEKINDKTIKDFAEGMRDELKKRRKTTEK
;
A
#
# COMPACT_ATOMS: atom_id res chain seq x y z
N MET A 1 -19.06 -64.77 44.56
CA MET A 1 -18.76 -63.69 43.60
C MET A 1 -19.92 -62.69 43.58
N ARG A 2 -19.70 -61.44 44.03
CA ARG A 2 -20.53 -60.25 43.74
C ARG A 2 -19.57 -59.05 43.61
N PRO A 3 -19.68 -58.19 42.58
CA PRO A 3 -18.71 -57.12 42.38
C PRO A 3 -19.06 -55.91 43.26
N LYS A 4 -18.06 -55.35 43.95
CA LYS A 4 -18.17 -54.06 44.65
C LYS A 4 -18.23 -52.93 43.62
N LEU A 5 -19.38 -52.27 43.50
CA LEU A 5 -19.49 -50.97 42.83
C LEU A 5 -18.65 -49.92 43.59
N LYS A 6 -17.60 -49.42 42.96
CA LYS A 6 -16.89 -48.20 43.40
C LYS A 6 -17.81 -46.99 43.23
N ARG A 7 -18.21 -46.37 44.33
CA ARG A 7 -18.86 -45.04 44.29
C ARG A 7 -17.86 -44.01 43.74
N PRO A 8 -18.26 -43.12 42.81
CA PRO A 8 -17.38 -42.06 42.34
C PRO A 8 -17.16 -41.04 43.46
N THR A 9 -15.91 -40.63 43.64
CA THR A 9 -15.49 -39.63 44.62
C THR A 9 -16.22 -38.29 44.39
N SER A 10 -17.00 -37.87 45.40
CA SER A 10 -17.78 -36.63 45.53
C SER A 10 -17.09 -35.35 44.99
N ARG A 11 -15.75 -35.27 45.04
CA ARG A 11 -14.98 -34.13 44.50
C ARG A 11 -15.12 -33.94 42.99
N ARG A 12 -15.22 -35.02 42.19
CA ARG A 12 -15.33 -34.89 40.72
C ARG A 12 -16.72 -34.39 40.29
N CYS A 13 -17.79 -34.80 40.98
CA CYS A 13 -19.14 -34.29 40.76
C CYS A 13 -19.26 -32.82 41.18
N PHE A 14 -18.56 -32.39 42.23
CA PHE A 14 -18.58 -30.99 42.68
C PHE A 14 -17.92 -30.04 41.66
N PHE A 15 -16.78 -30.43 41.08
CA PHE A 15 -16.15 -29.67 40.00
C PHE A 15 -17.00 -29.64 38.72
N LEU A 16 -17.66 -30.75 38.37
CA LEU A 16 -18.58 -30.79 37.22
C LEU A 16 -19.83 -29.95 37.44
N LEU A 17 -20.42 -29.95 38.64
CA LEU A 17 -21.60 -29.13 38.97
C LEU A 17 -21.27 -27.64 39.02
N LEU A 18 -20.10 -27.27 39.54
CA LEU A 18 -19.58 -25.90 39.43
C LEU A 18 -19.36 -25.52 37.97
N PHE A 19 -18.79 -26.41 37.16
CA PHE A 19 -18.57 -26.16 35.73
C PHE A 19 -19.88 -25.95 34.96
N PHE A 20 -20.88 -26.83 35.17
CA PHE A 20 -22.20 -26.75 34.54
C PHE A 20 -22.99 -25.51 35.00
N GLY A 21 -23.00 -25.22 36.30
CA GLY A 21 -23.65 -24.02 36.85
C GLY A 21 -23.03 -22.74 36.32
N PHE A 22 -21.70 -22.71 36.15
CA PHE A 22 -21.00 -21.54 35.62
C PHE A 22 -21.15 -21.40 34.09
N THR A 23 -21.22 -22.49 33.34
CA THR A 23 -21.58 -22.44 31.90
C THR A 23 -23.00 -21.95 31.68
N LEU A 24 -23.95 -22.34 32.55
CA LEU A 24 -25.32 -21.83 32.51
C LEU A 24 -25.36 -20.34 32.82
N LEU A 25 -24.61 -19.89 33.83
CA LEU A 25 -24.51 -18.49 34.21
C LEU A 25 -23.82 -17.65 33.10
N ALA A 26 -22.77 -18.18 32.48
CA ALA A 26 -22.09 -17.55 31.35
C ALA A 26 -23.00 -17.51 30.11
N CYS A 27 -23.77 -18.57 29.84
CA CYS A 27 -24.79 -18.60 28.79
C CYS A 27 -25.87 -17.54 29.03
N LEU A 28 -26.41 -17.45 30.25
CA LEU A 28 -27.38 -16.44 30.65
C LEU A 28 -26.83 -15.01 30.48
N VAL A 29 -25.59 -14.77 30.92
CA VAL A 29 -24.90 -13.49 30.73
C VAL A 29 -24.72 -13.16 29.24
N THR A 30 -24.32 -14.14 28.42
CA THR A 30 -24.16 -13.92 26.97
C THR A 30 -25.49 -13.72 26.23
N PHE A 31 -26.56 -14.37 26.71
CA PHE A 31 -27.92 -14.19 26.19
C PHE A 31 -28.43 -12.78 26.53
N SER A 32 -28.25 -12.33 27.76
CA SER A 32 -28.59 -10.95 28.19
C SER A 32 -27.76 -9.88 27.48
N LEU A 33 -26.48 -10.14 27.19
CA LEU A 33 -25.64 -9.22 26.40
C LEU A 33 -26.04 -9.17 24.92
N LYS A 34 -26.55 -10.27 24.34
CA LYS A 34 -27.09 -10.30 22.97
C LYS A 34 -28.39 -9.50 22.85
N THR A 35 -29.29 -9.61 23.84
CA THR A 35 -30.52 -8.82 23.88
C THR A 35 -30.25 -7.32 24.08
N LEU A 36 -29.20 -6.97 24.84
CA LEU A 36 -28.69 -5.59 24.98
C LEU A 36 -28.16 -4.98 23.67
N THR A 37 -27.51 -5.77 22.81
CA THR A 37 -27.01 -5.27 21.51
C THR A 37 -28.12 -5.10 20.46
N PHE A 38 -29.17 -5.92 20.51
CA PHE A 38 -30.28 -5.87 19.55
C PHE A 38 -31.15 -4.62 19.74
N THR A 39 -31.27 -4.14 20.99
CA THR A 39 -32.04 -2.93 21.32
C THR A 39 -31.27 -1.64 21.03
N THR A 40 -29.93 -1.67 21.01
CA THR A 40 -29.13 -0.49 20.63
C THR A 40 -29.21 -0.18 19.14
N THR A 41 -29.32 -1.21 18.28
CA THR A 41 -29.61 -1.05 16.85
C THR A 41 -30.99 -0.46 16.57
N ALA A 42 -31.99 -0.75 17.40
CA ALA A 42 -33.30 -0.09 17.30
C ALA A 42 -33.23 1.41 17.62
N LYS A 43 -32.30 1.84 18.49
CA LYS A 43 -32.08 3.25 18.83
C LYS A 43 -31.43 4.06 17.68
N ALA A 44 -30.79 3.40 16.71
CA ALA A 44 -30.25 4.04 15.51
C ALA A 44 -31.33 4.37 14.46
N LEU A 45 -32.53 3.77 14.56
CA LEU A 45 -33.69 4.09 13.71
C LEU A 45 -34.49 5.34 14.18
N ASN A 46 -34.09 5.98 15.29
CA ASN A 46 -34.78 7.15 15.87
C ASN A 46 -34.55 8.49 15.11
N GLN A 47 -33.95 8.50 13.92
CA GLN A 47 -33.87 9.71 13.09
C GLN A 47 -35.12 9.95 12.22
N VAL A 48 -36.11 9.06 12.29
CA VAL A 48 -37.45 9.28 11.70
C VAL A 48 -38.41 9.62 12.85
N ALA A 49 -39.08 10.77 12.77
CA ALA A 49 -39.93 11.31 13.83
C ALA A 49 -40.99 10.30 14.30
N ALA A 50 -40.73 9.66 15.44
CA ALA A 50 -41.62 8.65 16.02
C ALA A 50 -42.62 9.29 17.01
N PRO A 51 -43.88 8.80 17.06
CA PRO A 51 -44.92 9.34 17.94
C PRO A 51 -44.57 9.23 19.43
N PRO A 52 -45.15 10.10 20.30
CA PRO A 52 -44.75 10.28 21.70
C PRO A 52 -44.85 9.01 22.58
N ARG A 53 -45.68 8.03 22.19
CA ARG A 53 -45.79 6.73 22.89
C ARG A 53 -44.50 5.90 22.77
N ILE A 54 -43.84 5.95 21.61
CA ILE A 54 -42.58 5.22 21.33
C ILE A 54 -41.40 5.85 22.09
N LEU A 55 -41.41 7.18 22.26
CA LEU A 55 -40.40 7.88 23.08
C LEU A 55 -40.50 7.56 24.58
N MET A 56 -41.72 7.32 25.09
CA MET A 56 -41.94 6.94 26.48
C MET A 56 -41.50 5.49 26.75
N GLU A 57 -41.81 4.56 25.83
CA GLU A 57 -41.31 3.19 25.88
C GLU A 57 -39.78 3.11 25.72
N ALA A 58 -39.17 3.97 24.89
CA ALA A 58 -37.72 4.09 24.77
C ALA A 58 -37.04 4.63 26.06
N LYS A 59 -37.70 5.51 26.81
CA LYS A 59 -37.22 5.99 28.13
C LYS A 59 -37.35 4.91 29.20
N ILE A 60 -38.47 4.19 29.24
CA ILE A 60 -38.71 3.09 30.20
C ILE A 60 -37.73 1.94 29.93
N THR A 61 -37.49 1.59 28.67
CA THR A 61 -36.51 0.57 28.29
C THR A 61 -35.07 0.99 28.57
N SER A 62 -34.70 2.26 28.38
CA SER A 62 -33.34 2.72 28.71
C SER A 62 -33.07 2.77 30.23
N SER A 63 -34.08 3.11 31.05
CA SER A 63 -34.05 3.00 32.52
C SER A 63 -34.02 1.55 33.01
N ALA A 64 -34.80 0.66 32.40
CA ALA A 64 -34.77 -0.77 32.72
C ALA A 64 -33.41 -1.40 32.35
N ILE A 65 -32.82 -1.00 31.23
CA ILE A 65 -31.48 -1.41 30.80
C ILE A 65 -30.40 -0.89 31.74
N SER A 66 -30.47 0.36 32.20
CA SER A 66 -29.51 0.89 33.16
C SER A 66 -29.60 0.18 34.51
N ARG A 67 -30.82 -0.11 35.00
CA ARG A 67 -31.05 -0.89 36.23
C ARG A 67 -30.57 -2.33 36.13
N LEU A 68 -30.80 -2.99 34.98
CA LEU A 68 -30.27 -4.34 34.71
C LEU A 68 -28.75 -4.35 34.63
N LYS A 69 -28.17 -3.33 34.01
CA LYS A 69 -26.71 -3.16 33.98
C LYS A 69 -26.18 -2.96 35.39
N GLU A 70 -26.76 -2.05 36.19
CA GLU A 70 -26.38 -1.79 37.59
C GLU A 70 -26.50 -3.05 38.46
N TRP A 71 -27.59 -3.81 38.33
CA TRP A 71 -27.79 -5.07 39.06
C TRP A 71 -26.83 -6.19 38.64
N ALA A 72 -26.54 -6.34 37.35
CA ALA A 72 -25.65 -7.38 36.83
C ALA A 72 -24.16 -7.07 37.04
N THR A 73 -23.80 -5.78 37.12
CA THR A 73 -22.40 -5.32 37.28
C THR A 73 -21.66 -5.97 38.46
N PRO A 74 -22.20 -6.07 39.68
CA PRO A 74 -21.52 -6.73 40.80
C PRO A 74 -21.32 -8.23 40.59
N TYR A 75 -22.23 -8.92 39.91
CA TYR A 75 -22.09 -10.35 39.59
C TYR A 75 -21.06 -10.58 38.48
N LEU A 76 -21.05 -9.72 37.45
CA LEU A 76 -20.05 -9.75 36.38
C LEU A 76 -18.64 -9.45 36.91
N ALA A 77 -18.50 -8.53 37.86
CA ALA A 77 -17.25 -8.23 38.54
C ALA A 77 -16.74 -9.40 39.41
N LYS A 78 -17.65 -10.15 40.06
CA LYS A 78 -17.30 -11.39 40.77
C LYS A 78 -16.89 -12.52 39.81
N ILE A 79 -17.46 -12.57 38.60
CA ILE A 79 -17.07 -13.57 37.60
C ILE A 79 -15.66 -13.31 37.09
N THR A 80 -15.28 -12.06 36.83
CA THR A 80 -13.93 -11.72 36.34
C THR A 80 -12.83 -11.80 37.38
N SER A 81 -13.17 -11.75 38.68
CA SER A 81 -12.20 -11.91 39.77
C SER A 81 -11.70 -13.35 39.92
N PHE A 82 -12.41 -14.33 39.35
CA PHE A 82 -11.94 -15.71 39.34
C PHE A 82 -10.75 -15.89 38.41
N TRP A 83 -9.62 -16.36 38.96
CA TRP A 83 -8.36 -16.52 38.25
C TRP A 83 -8.48 -17.39 36.98
N PHE A 84 -9.33 -18.42 37.00
CA PHE A 84 -9.47 -19.39 35.89
C PHE A 84 -10.17 -18.80 34.64
N VAL A 85 -10.95 -17.73 34.79
CA VAL A 85 -11.67 -17.11 33.65
C VAL A 85 -10.70 -16.56 32.60
N LYS A 86 -9.52 -16.10 33.05
CA LYS A 86 -8.41 -15.68 32.18
C LYS A 86 -7.92 -16.81 31.25
N TYR A 87 -8.02 -18.06 31.69
CA TYR A 87 -7.55 -19.24 30.96
C TYR A 87 -8.62 -19.81 30.04
N VAL A 88 -9.86 -19.93 30.54
CA VAL A 88 -10.96 -20.63 29.85
C VAL A 88 -11.72 -19.68 28.91
N ALA A 89 -11.86 -18.41 29.26
CA ALA A 89 -12.63 -17.43 28.49
C ALA A 89 -11.94 -16.04 28.44
N PRO A 90 -10.72 -15.95 27.84
CA PRO A 90 -9.92 -14.73 27.87
C PRO A 90 -10.61 -13.51 27.23
N SER A 91 -11.40 -13.70 26.18
CA SER A 91 -12.17 -12.59 25.58
C SER A 91 -13.36 -12.12 26.42
N LEU A 92 -13.88 -12.97 27.32
CA LEU A 92 -14.91 -12.58 28.30
C LEU A 92 -14.26 -11.80 29.44
N TYR A 93 -13.12 -12.29 29.94
CA TYR A 93 -12.30 -11.58 30.93
C TYR A 93 -11.98 -10.14 30.47
N LEU A 94 -11.51 -9.96 29.23
CA LEU A 94 -11.23 -8.64 28.65
C LEU A 94 -12.46 -7.74 28.54
N ARG A 95 -13.61 -8.29 28.12
CA ARG A 95 -14.84 -7.50 27.93
C ARG A 95 -15.39 -6.93 29.23
N LEU A 96 -15.19 -7.66 30.32
CA LEU A 96 -15.74 -7.36 31.63
C LEU A 96 -14.72 -6.68 32.57
N ALA A 97 -13.46 -6.52 32.14
CA ALA A 97 -12.45 -5.82 32.91
C ALA A 97 -12.78 -4.32 33.03
N SER A 98 -12.63 -3.78 34.25
CA SER A 98 -12.74 -2.34 34.51
C SER A 98 -11.60 -1.56 33.82
N ASP A 99 -10.38 -2.06 33.95
CA ASP A 99 -9.22 -1.62 33.17
C ASP A 99 -8.91 -2.64 32.08
N LYS A 100 -9.36 -2.33 30.86
CA LYS A 100 -9.10 -3.16 29.69
C LYS A 100 -7.62 -3.21 29.31
N THR A 101 -6.84 -2.15 29.56
CA THR A 101 -5.41 -2.15 29.26
C THR A 101 -4.70 -3.15 30.16
N ALA A 102 -4.88 -3.02 31.48
CA ALA A 102 -4.26 -3.93 32.45
C ALA A 102 -4.68 -5.40 32.22
N ALA A 103 -5.91 -5.62 31.78
CA ALA A 103 -6.39 -6.97 31.44
C ALA A 103 -5.71 -7.53 30.19
N ILE A 104 -5.46 -6.71 29.16
CA ILE A 104 -4.69 -7.12 27.97
C ILE A 104 -3.25 -7.45 28.34
N ASP A 105 -2.59 -6.61 29.15
CA ASP A 105 -1.23 -6.84 29.66
C ASP A 105 -1.15 -8.14 30.48
N THR A 106 -2.18 -8.40 31.30
CA THR A 106 -2.29 -9.63 32.07
C THR A 106 -2.35 -10.85 31.17
N LEU A 107 -3.17 -10.81 30.11
CA LEU A 107 -3.24 -11.93 29.16
C LEU A 107 -1.97 -12.09 28.34
N PHE A 108 -1.31 -10.98 27.98
CA PHE A 108 -0.03 -10.99 27.28
C PHE A 108 1.03 -11.76 28.07
N LYS A 109 1.21 -11.39 29.35
CA LYS A 109 2.13 -12.09 30.28
C LYS A 109 1.70 -13.53 30.53
N LEU A 110 0.40 -13.76 30.70
CA LEU A 110 -0.14 -15.08 30.99
C LEU A 110 0.13 -16.07 29.85
N PHE A 111 -0.04 -15.64 28.61
CA PHE A 111 0.23 -16.46 27.44
C PHE A 111 1.71 -16.49 27.06
N GLN A 112 2.55 -15.69 27.73
CA GLN A 112 4.01 -15.64 27.52
C GLN A 112 4.35 -15.24 26.08
N VAL A 113 3.63 -14.24 25.57
CA VAL A 113 3.71 -13.78 24.19
C VAL A 113 5.10 -13.22 23.84
N ASP A 114 5.83 -12.73 24.82
CA ASP A 114 7.17 -12.13 24.71
C ASP A 114 8.31 -13.14 24.53
N LYS A 115 8.09 -14.43 24.78
CA LYS A 115 9.16 -15.45 24.75
C LYS A 115 9.78 -15.69 23.37
N ASP A 116 9.01 -15.51 22.30
CA ASP A 116 9.43 -15.77 20.92
C ASP A 116 9.50 -14.48 20.09
N ALA A 117 10.03 -13.38 20.65
CA ALA A 117 9.98 -12.05 20.04
C ALA A 117 10.41 -11.96 18.55
N PRO A 118 11.45 -12.66 18.06
CA PRO A 118 11.80 -12.65 16.63
C PRO A 118 10.73 -13.28 15.72
N ASN A 119 10.01 -14.30 16.20
CA ASN A 119 8.95 -15.00 15.47
C ASN A 119 7.56 -14.73 16.08
N LEU A 120 7.40 -13.58 16.74
CA LEU A 120 6.25 -13.24 17.58
C LEU A 120 4.93 -13.57 16.88
N LEU A 121 4.78 -13.05 15.65
CA LEU A 121 3.55 -13.14 14.86
C LEU A 121 3.23 -14.56 14.36
N GLN A 122 4.18 -15.48 14.43
CA GLN A 122 4.03 -16.90 14.07
C GLN A 122 3.77 -17.77 15.31
N SER A 123 3.94 -17.22 16.51
CA SER A 123 3.84 -17.98 17.76
C SER A 123 2.38 -18.28 18.13
N LYS A 124 2.11 -19.51 18.57
CA LYS A 124 0.79 -19.90 19.13
C LYS A 124 0.38 -19.03 20.33
N PRO A 125 1.29 -18.66 21.26
CA PRO A 125 1.02 -17.65 22.29
C PRO A 125 0.42 -16.35 21.76
N PHE A 126 1.06 -15.74 20.77
CA PHE A 126 0.60 -14.49 20.15
C PHE A 126 -0.76 -14.68 19.49
N GLU A 127 -0.95 -15.76 18.71
CA GLU A 127 -2.20 -16.02 18.02
C GLU A 127 -3.39 -16.13 19.00
N LYS A 128 -3.18 -16.86 20.11
CA LYS A 128 -4.17 -17.00 21.17
C LYS A 128 -4.51 -15.66 21.82
N TRP A 129 -3.50 -14.85 22.11
CA TRP A 129 -3.66 -13.51 22.67
C TRP A 129 -4.41 -12.58 21.69
N TYR A 130 -3.95 -12.50 20.45
CA TYR A 130 -4.51 -11.68 19.38
C TYR A 130 -6.00 -11.98 19.15
N LYS A 131 -6.36 -13.27 19.02
CA LYS A 131 -7.76 -13.71 18.87
C LYS A 131 -8.60 -13.36 20.09
N ALA A 132 -8.06 -13.47 21.30
CA ALA A 132 -8.77 -13.10 22.52
C ALA A 132 -9.09 -11.60 22.56
N VAL A 133 -8.13 -10.74 22.21
CA VAL A 133 -8.31 -9.29 22.15
C VAL A 133 -9.31 -8.92 21.07
N LEU A 134 -9.16 -9.40 19.83
CA LEU A 134 -10.09 -9.05 18.76
C LEU A 134 -11.52 -9.54 19.04
N LYS A 135 -11.70 -10.71 19.67
CA LYS A 135 -13.02 -11.20 20.08
C LYS A 135 -13.63 -10.32 21.18
N ALA A 136 -12.82 -9.73 22.04
CA ALA A 136 -13.29 -8.78 23.05
C ALA A 136 -13.67 -7.41 22.44
N TYR A 137 -12.96 -7.01 21.40
CA TYR A 137 -13.14 -5.76 20.66
C TYR A 137 -13.90 -5.95 19.34
N LYS A 138 -14.78 -6.97 19.24
CA LYS A 138 -15.45 -7.36 17.98
C LYS A 138 -16.18 -6.23 17.23
N HIS A 139 -16.67 -5.22 17.95
CA HIS A 139 -17.38 -4.07 17.39
C HIS A 139 -16.47 -2.86 17.11
N ASN A 140 -15.23 -2.89 17.61
CA ASN A 140 -14.21 -1.90 17.29
C ASN A 140 -12.81 -2.55 17.28
N PRO A 141 -12.50 -3.36 16.25
CA PRO A 141 -11.23 -4.09 16.19
C PRO A 141 -10.00 -3.17 16.16
N GLN A 142 -10.15 -1.94 15.67
CA GLN A 142 -9.07 -0.94 15.64
C GLN A 142 -8.61 -0.55 17.04
N GLU A 143 -9.55 -0.28 17.95
CA GLU A 143 -9.22 0.00 19.36
C GLU A 143 -8.54 -1.21 20.04
N GLY A 144 -8.95 -2.42 19.68
CA GLY A 144 -8.27 -3.65 20.13
C GLY A 144 -6.80 -3.69 19.67
N ARG A 145 -6.54 -3.36 18.40
CA ARG A 145 -5.18 -3.30 17.84
C ARG A 145 -4.32 -2.20 18.46
N ARG A 146 -4.88 -1.01 18.68
CA ARG A 146 -4.18 0.08 19.40
C ARG A 146 -3.76 -0.35 20.81
N ALA A 147 -4.64 -1.05 21.52
CA ALA A 147 -4.32 -1.59 22.83
C ALA A 147 -3.25 -2.70 22.78
N MET A 148 -3.29 -3.57 21.78
CA MET A 148 -2.24 -4.57 21.54
C MET A 148 -0.89 -3.91 21.27
N ILE A 149 -0.83 -2.92 20.39
CA ILE A 149 0.40 -2.17 20.11
C ILE A 149 0.93 -1.45 21.35
N LYS A 150 0.07 -0.85 22.16
CA LYS A 150 0.49 -0.25 23.44
C LYS A 150 1.19 -1.28 24.33
N THR A 151 0.63 -2.49 24.44
CA THR A 151 1.20 -3.59 25.22
C THR A 151 2.55 -4.04 24.64
N LEU A 152 2.60 -4.26 23.32
CA LEU A 152 3.80 -4.72 22.61
C LEU A 152 4.93 -3.69 22.69
N ALA A 153 4.64 -2.41 22.47
CA ALA A 153 5.61 -1.33 22.58
C ALA A 153 6.23 -1.24 23.99
N GLN A 154 5.39 -1.36 25.03
CA GLN A 154 5.85 -1.37 26.42
C GLN A 154 6.71 -2.60 26.73
N SER A 155 6.34 -3.77 26.20
CA SER A 155 7.09 -5.01 26.41
C SER A 155 8.43 -5.02 25.67
N PHE A 156 8.47 -4.54 24.43
CA PHE A 156 9.69 -4.55 23.61
C PHE A 156 10.71 -3.50 24.07
N GLN A 157 10.26 -2.39 24.69
CA GLN A 157 11.07 -1.23 25.11
C GLN A 157 11.89 -0.56 23.98
N ASP A 158 11.81 -1.09 22.76
CA ASP A 158 12.44 -0.61 21.54
C ASP A 158 11.38 -0.70 20.42
N GLU A 159 10.66 0.41 20.19
CA GLU A 159 9.61 0.46 19.16
C GLU A 159 10.18 0.32 17.74
N ALA A 160 11.47 0.61 17.51
CA ALA A 160 12.14 0.35 16.22
C ALA A 160 12.48 -1.13 16.02
N ARG A 161 12.69 -1.88 17.11
CA ARG A 161 12.74 -3.35 17.01
C ARG A 161 11.36 -3.91 16.70
N LEU A 162 10.30 -3.40 17.35
CA LEU A 162 8.94 -3.83 17.07
C LEU A 162 8.54 -3.58 15.61
N SER A 163 8.82 -2.39 15.07
CA SER A 163 8.49 -2.07 13.67
C SER A 163 9.20 -3.01 12.69
N ARG A 164 10.47 -3.37 12.94
CA ARG A 164 11.21 -4.35 12.12
C ARG A 164 10.57 -5.73 12.14
N VAL A 165 10.19 -6.24 13.32
CA VAL A 165 9.50 -7.54 13.43
C VAL A 165 8.18 -7.55 12.65
N LEU A 166 7.42 -6.45 12.69
CA LEU A 166 6.19 -6.32 11.90
C LEU A 166 6.52 -6.30 10.40
N ALA A 167 7.46 -5.46 9.98
CA ALA A 167 7.82 -5.32 8.58
C ALA A 167 8.38 -6.62 7.96
N GLU A 168 9.21 -7.37 8.69
CA GLU A 168 9.73 -8.68 8.25
C GLU A 168 8.61 -9.72 8.11
N ALA A 169 7.64 -9.73 9.04
CA ALA A 169 6.51 -10.64 8.96
C ALA A 169 5.56 -10.33 7.79
N LYS A 170 5.51 -9.08 7.31
CA LYS A 170 4.78 -8.72 6.08
C LYS A 170 5.37 -9.38 4.83
N GLU A 171 6.66 -9.69 4.84
CA GLU A 171 7.34 -10.39 3.74
C GLU A 171 7.22 -11.92 3.85
N SER A 172 6.67 -12.45 4.96
CA SER A 172 6.47 -13.90 5.11
C SER A 172 5.50 -14.44 4.06
N SER A 173 5.71 -15.68 3.59
CA SER A 173 4.83 -16.35 2.59
C SER A 173 3.44 -16.69 3.15
N SER A 174 3.31 -16.82 4.47
CA SER A 174 2.07 -17.18 5.16
C SER A 174 1.07 -16.03 5.23
N ARG A 175 -0.19 -16.31 4.92
CA ARG A 175 -1.26 -15.29 4.82
C ARG A 175 -1.60 -14.66 6.18
N GLU A 176 -1.66 -15.44 7.25
CA GLU A 176 -2.12 -14.96 8.55
C GLU A 176 -1.10 -14.03 9.24
N PRO A 177 0.19 -14.39 9.41
CA PRO A 177 1.20 -13.49 9.98
C PRO A 177 1.33 -12.20 9.19
N ARG A 178 1.29 -12.27 7.85
CA ARG A 178 1.31 -11.09 6.97
C ARG A 178 0.14 -10.14 7.25
N ALA A 179 -1.08 -10.67 7.34
CA ALA A 179 -2.27 -9.86 7.61
C ALA A 179 -2.25 -9.25 9.01
N HIS A 180 -1.81 -10.00 10.03
CA HIS A 180 -1.66 -9.47 11.38
C HIS A 180 -0.60 -8.36 11.43
N ALA A 181 0.52 -8.55 10.73
CA ALA A 181 1.60 -7.59 10.67
C ALA A 181 1.18 -6.26 10.04
N GLN A 182 0.46 -6.29 8.91
CA GLN A 182 -0.10 -5.11 8.26
C GLN A 182 -0.98 -4.29 9.23
N LEU A 183 -1.99 -4.93 9.82
CA LEU A 183 -2.93 -4.25 10.70
C LEU A 183 -2.30 -3.73 12.01
N LEU A 184 -1.25 -4.39 12.49
CA LEU A 184 -0.51 -3.94 13.67
C LEU A 184 0.47 -2.81 13.33
N GLU A 185 1.05 -2.79 12.13
CA GLU A 185 1.88 -1.68 11.66
C GLU A 185 1.05 -0.40 11.51
N ASP A 186 -0.16 -0.49 10.95
CA ASP A 186 -1.09 0.64 10.88
C ASP A 186 -1.38 1.20 12.29
N ALA A 187 -1.65 0.31 13.25
CA ALA A 187 -1.89 0.69 14.64
C ALA A 187 -0.64 1.26 15.35
N LEU A 188 0.57 0.88 14.91
CA LEU A 188 1.84 1.43 15.37
C LEU A 188 2.05 2.85 14.84
N PHE A 189 1.76 3.09 13.56
CA PHE A 189 1.82 4.44 12.98
C PHE A 189 0.78 5.37 13.61
N ASP A 190 -0.45 4.91 13.82
CA ASP A 190 -1.50 5.61 14.58
C ASP A 190 -0.98 6.07 15.95
N ARG A 191 -0.29 5.17 16.66
CA ARG A 191 0.32 5.47 17.97
C ARG A 191 1.39 6.53 17.84
N TRP A 192 2.30 6.42 16.88
CA TRP A 192 3.36 7.42 16.65
C TRP A 192 2.78 8.80 16.32
N ILE A 193 1.78 8.87 15.43
CA ILE A 193 1.06 10.10 15.10
C ILE A 193 0.40 10.70 16.36
N HIS A 194 -0.27 9.87 17.16
CA HIS A 194 -0.90 10.33 18.40
C HIS A 194 0.11 10.91 19.40
N LEU A 195 1.23 10.20 19.63
CA LEU A 195 2.29 10.63 20.53
C LEU A 195 2.95 11.93 20.05
N HIS A 196 3.23 12.02 18.74
CA HIS A 196 3.75 13.24 18.13
C HIS A 196 2.80 14.42 18.32
N ASN A 197 1.51 14.25 17.98
CA ASN A 197 0.50 15.30 18.13
C ASN A 197 0.35 15.75 19.59
N LYS A 198 0.47 14.83 20.55
CA LYS A 198 0.47 15.16 21.97
C LYS A 198 1.70 16.00 22.35
N ALA A 199 2.89 15.61 21.91
CA ALA A 199 4.13 16.35 22.16
C ALA A 199 4.07 17.75 21.52
N ALA A 200 3.58 17.86 20.29
CA ALA A 200 3.41 19.12 19.58
C ALA A 200 2.44 20.07 20.32
N ARG A 201 1.32 19.57 20.84
CA ARG A 201 0.40 20.40 21.67
C ARG A 201 1.08 20.96 22.91
N ILE A 202 1.89 20.14 23.60
CA ILE A 202 2.64 20.56 24.80
C ILE A 202 3.71 21.60 24.43
N ALA A 203 4.45 21.39 23.34
CA ALA A 203 5.45 22.34 22.86
C ALA A 203 4.81 23.69 22.47
N LYS A 204 3.66 23.66 21.79
CA LYS A 204 2.90 24.87 21.43
C LYS A 204 2.42 25.62 22.67
N ALA A 205 1.92 24.91 23.68
CA ALA A 205 1.52 25.50 24.95
C ALA A 205 2.69 26.17 25.70
N ARG A 206 3.93 25.77 25.41
CA ARG A 206 5.17 26.36 25.95
C ARG A 206 5.75 27.48 25.08
N GLY A 207 5.06 27.91 24.02
CA GLY A 207 5.53 28.96 23.12
C GLY A 207 6.65 28.54 22.17
N LEU A 208 6.91 27.23 22.02
CA LEU A 208 7.93 26.73 21.09
C LEU A 208 7.40 26.76 19.65
N LYS A 209 8.27 27.15 18.70
CA LYS A 209 7.99 27.06 17.26
C LYS A 209 8.02 25.59 16.83
N ILE A 210 7.03 25.16 16.06
CA ILE A 210 6.88 23.78 15.57
C ILE A 210 6.86 23.82 14.05
N SER A 211 7.72 23.03 13.41
CA SER A 211 7.69 22.73 11.99
C SER A 211 7.11 21.34 11.81
N GLN A 212 5.78 21.21 11.72
CA GLN A 212 5.09 19.92 11.83
C GLN A 212 5.73 18.81 10.97
N GLY A 213 6.03 19.07 9.70
CA GLY A 213 6.64 18.07 8.81
C GLY A 213 8.07 17.67 9.20
N ASN A 214 8.94 18.64 9.49
CA ASN A 214 10.33 18.36 9.85
C ASN A 214 10.46 17.76 11.26
N ASP A 215 9.60 18.15 12.19
CA ASP A 215 9.60 17.60 13.55
C ASP A 215 9.10 16.15 13.56
N ILE A 216 8.10 15.81 12.73
CA ILE A 216 7.68 14.41 12.50
C ILE A 216 8.84 13.62 11.89
N ALA A 217 9.47 14.16 10.84
CA ALA A 217 10.59 13.54 10.15
C ALA A 217 11.75 13.21 11.11
N GLU A 218 12.16 14.19 11.93
CA GLU A 218 13.23 14.06 12.91
C GLU A 218 12.89 13.06 14.02
N ALA A 219 11.66 13.10 14.54
CA ALA A 219 11.21 12.17 15.57
C ALA A 219 11.24 10.72 15.06
N ALA A 220 10.73 10.48 13.85
CA ALA A 220 10.76 9.15 13.24
C ALA A 220 12.19 8.70 12.90
N TYR A 221 13.03 9.62 12.43
CA TYR A 221 14.42 9.33 12.09
C TYR A 221 15.21 8.84 13.30
N LYS A 222 15.06 9.52 14.45
CA LYS A 222 15.66 9.12 15.73
C LYS A 222 15.03 7.86 16.30
N LEU A 223 13.70 7.75 16.26
CA LEU A 223 12.98 6.58 16.78
C LEU A 223 13.47 5.32 16.08
N LEU A 224 13.60 5.35 14.76
CA LEU A 224 14.08 4.25 13.93
C LEU A 224 15.60 4.09 13.91
N LYS A 225 16.33 4.90 14.69
CA LYS A 225 17.79 4.86 14.86
C LYS A 225 18.54 4.93 13.51
N LEU A 226 18.03 5.73 12.58
CA LEU A 226 18.61 5.89 11.24
C LEU A 226 19.94 6.66 11.27
N ASP A 227 20.19 7.43 12.33
CA ASP A 227 21.44 8.15 12.62
C ASP A 227 22.58 7.22 13.10
N ALA A 228 22.25 6.16 13.82
CA ALA A 228 23.21 5.20 14.36
C ALA A 228 23.74 4.22 13.30
N ALA A 229 23.17 4.21 12.10
CA ALA A 229 23.61 3.38 10.98
C ALA A 229 24.91 3.97 10.38
N LYS A 230 26.07 3.48 10.83
CA LYS A 230 27.42 3.93 10.39
C LYS A 230 27.81 3.49 8.97
N SER A 231 26.91 3.63 8.00
CA SER A 231 27.02 3.31 6.56
C SER A 231 26.98 1.83 6.14
N ASP A 232 25.81 1.44 5.62
CA ASP A 232 25.64 0.78 4.31
C ASP A 232 24.21 1.20 3.88
N PHE A 233 24.03 1.87 2.75
CA PHE A 233 22.85 2.70 2.45
C PHE A 233 21.52 2.03 2.87
N LEU A 234 21.02 2.48 4.03
CA LEU A 234 19.65 2.36 4.50
C LEU A 234 19.16 0.91 4.66
N SER A 235 19.49 0.24 5.77
CA SER A 235 18.97 -1.09 6.13
C SER A 235 17.46 -1.16 5.86
N THR A 236 17.10 -1.80 4.75
CA THR A 236 15.93 -1.55 3.89
C THR A 236 14.62 -1.37 4.64
N VAL A 237 14.48 -2.15 5.71
CA VAL A 237 13.29 -2.18 6.55
C VAL A 237 13.07 -0.86 7.30
N SER A 238 14.06 -0.35 8.03
CA SER A 238 13.87 0.86 8.86
C SER A 238 13.59 2.10 8.01
N LEU A 239 14.31 2.28 6.90
CA LEU A 239 14.03 3.41 6.01
C LEU A 239 12.68 3.26 5.32
N ARG A 240 12.34 2.06 4.86
CA ARG A 240 11.00 1.81 4.29
C ARG A 240 9.92 2.15 5.32
N THR A 241 10.05 1.68 6.55
CA THR A 241 9.13 2.01 7.64
C THR A 241 9.08 3.52 7.87
N TRP A 242 10.21 4.23 7.78
CA TRP A 242 10.22 5.69 7.84
C TRP A 242 9.36 6.30 6.74
N PHE A 243 9.57 5.98 5.46
CA PHE A 243 8.76 6.51 4.36
C PHE A 243 7.27 6.16 4.47
N LEU A 244 6.95 4.91 4.84
CA LEU A 244 5.56 4.48 5.06
C LEU A 244 4.90 5.30 6.17
N TYR A 245 5.59 5.48 7.30
CA TYR A 245 5.12 6.32 8.38
C TYR A 245 4.93 7.77 7.94
N MET A 246 5.87 8.34 7.20
CA MET A 246 5.77 9.74 6.73
C MET A 246 4.58 9.95 5.81
N ASN A 247 4.25 8.96 4.98
CA ASN A 247 3.04 8.98 4.13
C ASN A 247 1.76 8.89 4.96
N GLU A 248 1.72 8.01 5.96
CA GLU A 248 0.58 7.88 6.88
C GLU A 248 0.38 9.14 7.74
N ALA A 249 1.47 9.80 8.12
CA ALA A 249 1.46 11.08 8.80
C ALA A 249 1.18 12.27 7.86
N HIS A 250 0.89 12.02 6.58
CA HIS A 250 0.62 13.01 5.54
C HIS A 250 1.70 14.10 5.40
N VAL A 251 2.97 13.74 5.66
CA VAL A 251 4.08 14.65 5.41
C VAL A 251 4.33 14.74 3.91
N SER A 252 4.48 15.94 3.37
CA SER A 252 4.61 16.12 1.92
C SER A 252 5.88 15.49 1.36
N PHE A 253 5.82 14.99 0.12
CA PHE A 253 6.96 14.41 -0.59
C PHE A 253 8.20 15.32 -0.52
N HIS A 254 8.04 16.61 -0.78
CA HIS A 254 9.13 17.59 -0.72
C HIS A 254 9.81 17.62 0.67
N VAL A 255 9.03 17.67 1.76
CA VAL A 255 9.58 17.69 3.12
C VAL A 255 10.31 16.39 3.44
N GLN A 256 9.74 15.23 3.09
CA GLN A 256 10.36 13.93 3.33
C GLN A 256 11.75 13.83 2.68
N HIS A 257 11.84 14.15 1.39
CA HIS A 257 13.07 13.98 0.62
C HIS A 257 14.11 15.04 0.97
N SER A 258 13.71 16.30 1.13
CA SER A 258 14.63 17.37 1.55
C SER A 258 15.23 17.11 2.93
N PHE A 259 14.43 16.62 3.88
CA PHE A 259 14.91 16.22 5.19
C PHE A 259 15.96 15.11 5.10
N LEU A 260 15.65 13.98 4.44
CA LEU A 260 16.60 12.87 4.34
C LEU A 260 17.87 13.26 3.58
N LEU A 261 17.75 13.99 2.47
CA LEU A 261 18.90 14.46 1.70
C LEU A 261 19.80 15.37 2.55
N SER A 262 19.23 16.20 3.44
CA SER A 262 20.04 16.99 4.37
C SER A 262 20.87 16.11 5.31
N LYS A 263 20.30 15.03 5.86
CA LYS A 263 21.02 14.08 6.73
C LYS A 263 22.09 13.31 5.97
N LEU A 264 21.80 12.88 4.74
CA LEU A 264 22.70 12.06 3.94
C LEU A 264 23.87 12.85 3.33
N ARG A 265 23.66 14.11 2.94
CA ARG A 265 24.70 14.99 2.39
C ARG A 265 25.67 15.53 3.45
N HIS A 266 25.23 15.69 4.70
CA HIS A 266 26.18 16.00 5.78
C HIS A 266 27.14 14.82 6.06
N ALA A 267 26.74 13.60 5.70
CA ALA A 267 27.53 12.39 5.91
C ALA A 267 28.39 11.96 4.70
N ASN A 268 28.13 12.48 3.49
CA ASN A 268 28.81 12.09 2.25
C ASN A 268 28.91 13.28 1.28
N ASP A 269 29.93 13.32 0.43
CA ASP A 269 29.92 14.21 -0.75
C ASP A 269 28.73 13.85 -1.68
N SER A 270 28.19 14.83 -2.41
CA SER A 270 27.11 14.66 -3.37
C SER A 270 27.44 13.59 -4.42
N GLU A 271 28.70 13.48 -4.84
CA GLU A 271 29.14 12.44 -5.79
C GLU A 271 29.14 11.04 -5.16
N GLU A 272 29.55 10.93 -3.90
CA GLU A 272 29.53 9.66 -3.18
C GLU A 272 28.10 9.19 -2.93
N LEU A 273 27.19 10.10 -2.58
CA LEU A 273 25.78 9.82 -2.41
C LEU A 273 25.15 9.34 -3.73
N ASP A 274 25.38 10.04 -4.83
CA ASP A 274 24.86 9.67 -6.16
C ASP A 274 25.33 8.25 -6.54
N ARG A 275 26.61 7.91 -6.31
CA ARG A 275 27.15 6.56 -6.56
C ARG A 275 26.45 5.49 -5.72
N LYS A 276 26.24 5.75 -4.41
CA LYS A 276 25.52 4.82 -3.51
C LYS A 276 24.08 4.60 -3.94
N LEU A 277 23.39 5.66 -4.41
CA LEU A 277 22.03 5.56 -4.91
C LEU A 277 21.97 4.77 -6.22
N VAL A 278 22.89 4.99 -7.16
CA VAL A 278 22.96 4.22 -8.41
C VAL A 278 23.18 2.73 -8.14
N ASP A 279 24.09 2.38 -7.24
CA ASP A 279 24.32 0.99 -6.81
C ASP A 279 23.07 0.35 -6.17
N ALA A 280 22.27 1.14 -5.45
CA ALA A 280 20.99 0.67 -4.92
C ALA A 280 19.92 0.45 -5.99
N ILE A 281 19.86 1.32 -7.00
CA ILE A 281 18.94 1.20 -8.13
C ILE A 281 19.25 -0.06 -8.93
N SER A 282 20.54 -0.30 -9.17
CA SER A 282 21.09 -1.42 -9.95
C SER A 282 20.71 -2.78 -9.33
N LYS A 283 20.73 -2.87 -7.99
CA LYS A 283 20.30 -4.06 -7.23
C LYS A 283 18.80 -4.39 -7.35
N GLY A 284 17.99 -3.47 -7.86
CA GLY A 284 16.55 -3.66 -8.05
C GLY A 284 15.76 -3.75 -6.74
N GLY A 285 14.55 -4.31 -6.82
CA GLY A 285 13.65 -4.46 -5.67
C GLY A 285 13.13 -3.13 -5.12
N LEU A 286 12.61 -3.16 -3.89
CA LEU A 286 11.97 -2.00 -3.27
C LEU A 286 12.93 -0.81 -3.06
N MET A 287 14.20 -1.10 -2.73
CA MET A 287 15.21 -0.04 -2.52
C MET A 287 15.51 0.73 -3.79
N SER A 288 15.37 0.10 -4.96
CA SER A 288 15.54 0.78 -6.24
C SER A 288 14.55 1.93 -6.40
N GLY A 289 13.29 1.74 -6.00
CA GLY A 289 12.27 2.80 -6.03
C GLY A 289 12.61 3.98 -5.11
N ILE A 290 12.96 3.70 -3.86
CA ILE A 290 13.36 4.73 -2.88
C ILE A 290 14.63 5.47 -3.33
N ALA A 291 15.62 4.74 -3.84
CA ALA A 291 16.86 5.32 -4.34
C ALA A 291 16.61 6.22 -5.55
N SER A 292 15.73 5.80 -6.46
CA SER A 292 15.34 6.58 -7.64
C SER A 292 14.63 7.87 -7.22
N ASP A 293 13.66 7.79 -6.29
CA ASP A 293 12.95 8.96 -5.75
C ASP A 293 13.91 9.95 -5.07
N LEU A 294 14.85 9.46 -4.26
CA LEU A 294 15.89 10.29 -3.61
C LEU A 294 16.84 10.92 -4.63
N MET A 295 17.27 10.18 -5.65
CA MET A 295 18.16 10.69 -6.70
C MET A 295 17.47 11.79 -7.50
N VAL A 296 16.23 11.55 -7.94
CA VAL A 296 15.41 12.56 -8.64
C VAL A 296 15.20 13.80 -7.77
N ALA A 297 14.80 13.63 -6.50
CA ALA A 297 14.62 14.76 -5.59
C ALA A 297 15.92 15.55 -5.39
N SER A 298 17.06 14.87 -5.26
CA SER A 298 18.40 15.46 -5.14
C SER A 298 18.73 16.36 -6.33
N TYR A 299 18.45 15.90 -7.55
CA TYR A 299 18.72 16.63 -8.79
C TYR A 299 17.79 17.82 -8.95
N LYS A 300 16.48 17.63 -8.74
CA LYS A 300 15.51 18.74 -8.78
C LYS A 300 15.85 19.84 -7.78
N MET A 301 16.24 19.50 -6.56
CA MET A 301 16.67 20.48 -5.54
C MET A 301 17.94 21.25 -5.93
N ARG A 302 18.77 20.69 -6.81
CA ARG A 302 19.98 21.36 -7.35
C ARG A 302 19.70 22.13 -8.64
N GLY A 303 18.46 22.12 -9.14
CA GLY A 303 18.10 22.70 -10.44
C GLY A 303 18.69 21.94 -11.63
N LEU A 304 19.06 20.67 -11.44
CA LEU A 304 19.59 19.82 -12.50
C LEU A 304 18.48 19.12 -13.26
N SER A 305 18.73 18.81 -14.54
CA SER A 305 17.77 18.19 -15.43
C SER A 305 17.75 16.66 -15.33
N ILE A 306 16.72 16.04 -15.92
CA ILE A 306 16.68 14.58 -16.11
C ILE A 306 17.84 14.11 -17.00
N GLU A 307 18.31 14.92 -17.94
CA GLU A 307 19.42 14.54 -18.81
C GLU A 307 20.75 14.48 -18.03
N ASP A 308 20.98 15.45 -17.14
CA ASP A 308 22.14 15.43 -16.23
C ASP A 308 22.14 14.19 -15.34
N LEU A 309 20.95 13.79 -14.90
CA LEU A 309 20.73 12.61 -14.10
C LEU A 309 21.02 11.32 -14.90
N LEU A 310 20.51 11.20 -16.12
CA LEU A 310 20.76 10.02 -16.98
C LEU A 310 22.23 9.94 -17.41
N LYS A 311 22.92 11.07 -17.61
CA LYS A 311 24.37 11.13 -17.90
C LYS A 311 25.24 10.54 -16.78
N ARG A 312 24.75 10.46 -15.53
CA ARG A 312 25.48 9.81 -14.44
C ARG A 312 25.43 8.28 -14.47
N VAL A 313 24.54 7.70 -15.25
CA VAL A 313 24.44 6.24 -15.39
C VAL A 313 25.58 5.75 -16.29
N LYS A 314 26.68 5.30 -15.66
CA LYS A 314 27.89 4.81 -16.36
C LYS A 314 27.93 3.30 -16.60
N ASP A 315 27.11 2.53 -15.88
CA ASP A 315 27.09 1.07 -16.02
C ASP A 315 26.35 0.67 -17.30
N GLU A 316 27.09 0.30 -18.35
CA GLU A 316 26.52 -0.08 -19.65
C GLU A 316 25.60 -1.30 -19.57
N LYS A 317 25.87 -2.26 -18.68
CA LYS A 317 25.09 -3.50 -18.57
C LYS A 317 23.72 -3.23 -17.96
N GLN A 318 23.67 -2.33 -16.98
CA GLN A 318 22.44 -2.02 -16.23
C GLN A 318 21.80 -0.70 -16.64
N ARG A 319 22.38 -0.02 -17.64
CA ARG A 319 22.00 1.33 -18.06
C ARG A 319 20.51 1.47 -18.29
N ASP A 320 19.94 0.63 -19.13
CA ASP A 320 18.52 0.68 -19.47
C ASP A 320 17.64 0.54 -18.22
N SER A 321 17.93 -0.43 -17.35
CA SER A 321 17.16 -0.66 -16.12
C SER A 321 17.20 0.55 -15.18
N ILE A 322 18.38 1.16 -15.02
CA ILE A 322 18.57 2.32 -14.16
C ILE A 322 17.89 3.55 -14.76
N GLU A 323 18.08 3.81 -16.06
CA GLU A 323 17.45 4.94 -16.75
C GLU A 323 15.92 4.85 -16.74
N ILE A 324 15.34 3.65 -16.88
CA ILE A 324 13.89 3.41 -16.75
C ILE A 324 13.40 3.72 -15.33
N ALA A 325 14.11 3.23 -14.31
CA ALA A 325 13.74 3.48 -12.92
C ALA A 325 13.76 4.98 -12.59
N LEU A 326 14.77 5.69 -13.10
CA LEU A 326 14.94 7.12 -12.93
C LEU A 326 13.89 7.94 -13.69
N LEU A 327 13.54 7.55 -14.92
CA LEU A 327 12.44 8.17 -15.65
C LEU A 327 11.12 8.00 -14.86
N ASN A 328 10.86 6.80 -14.36
CA ASN A 328 9.64 6.52 -13.60
C ASN A 328 9.54 7.39 -12.35
N ALA A 329 10.61 7.48 -11.58
CA ALA A 329 10.68 8.37 -10.41
C ALA A 329 10.51 9.85 -10.79
N TRP A 330 11.09 10.29 -11.92
CA TRP A 330 10.95 11.67 -12.39
C TRP A 330 9.50 12.01 -12.74
N VAL A 331 8.85 11.16 -13.53
CA VAL A 331 7.45 11.31 -13.95
C VAL A 331 6.53 11.30 -12.73
N LEU A 332 6.74 10.37 -11.79
CA LEU A 332 5.98 10.32 -10.54
C LEU A 332 6.15 11.59 -9.70
N ALA A 333 7.36 12.13 -9.63
CA ALA A 333 7.65 13.37 -8.91
C ALA A 333 6.97 14.59 -9.55
N GLU A 334 7.01 14.71 -10.88
CA GLU A 334 6.29 15.77 -11.63
C GLU A 334 4.78 15.65 -11.43
N TYR A 335 4.23 14.43 -11.58
CA TYR A 335 2.81 14.17 -11.50
C TYR A 335 2.23 14.45 -10.10
N LYS A 336 2.98 14.12 -9.03
CA LYS A 336 2.59 14.44 -7.64
C LYS A 336 2.50 15.95 -7.39
N THR A 337 3.16 16.77 -8.21
CA THR A 337 3.18 18.23 -8.06
C THR A 337 2.24 18.94 -9.05
N HIS A 338 2.05 18.42 -10.26
CA HIS A 338 1.27 19.08 -11.32
C HIS A 338 0.60 18.06 -12.24
N LEU A 339 -0.73 18.01 -12.23
CA LEU A 339 -1.53 17.18 -13.17
C LEU A 339 -1.78 17.92 -14.49
N ASN A 340 -0.72 18.39 -15.15
CA ASN A 340 -0.82 18.94 -16.49
C ASN A 340 0.16 18.21 -17.41
N VAL A 341 -0.39 17.45 -18.36
CA VAL A 341 0.37 16.68 -19.37
C VAL A 341 1.29 17.60 -20.16
N ASP A 342 0.84 18.79 -20.53
CA ASP A 342 1.63 19.72 -21.32
C ASP A 342 2.84 20.23 -20.51
N THR A 343 2.65 20.54 -19.23
CA THR A 343 3.75 20.94 -18.33
C THR A 343 4.75 19.80 -18.12
N LEU A 344 4.27 18.57 -17.92
CA LEU A 344 5.12 17.38 -17.82
C LEU A 344 5.98 17.23 -19.08
N MET A 345 5.36 17.31 -20.25
CA MET A 345 6.07 17.17 -21.53
C MET A 345 7.05 18.31 -21.77
N GLN A 346 6.69 19.55 -21.46
CA GLN A 346 7.60 20.70 -21.55
C GLN A 346 8.83 20.50 -20.67
N ASN A 347 8.65 20.12 -19.40
CA ASN A 347 9.75 19.89 -18.45
C ASN A 347 10.66 18.75 -18.90
N LEU A 348 10.08 17.65 -19.41
CA LEU A 348 10.85 16.52 -19.93
C LEU A 348 11.63 16.92 -21.19
N LEU A 349 10.96 17.48 -22.19
CA LEU A 349 11.55 17.78 -23.51
C LEU A 349 12.44 19.01 -23.53
N GLN A 350 12.42 19.85 -22.48
CA GLN A 350 13.39 20.94 -22.32
C GLN A 350 14.82 20.42 -22.24
N HIS A 351 15.01 19.21 -21.71
CA HIS A 351 16.34 18.66 -21.43
C HIS A 351 16.54 17.24 -21.97
N LEU A 352 15.48 16.45 -22.10
CA LEU A 352 15.54 15.10 -22.66
C LEU A 352 15.17 15.14 -24.15
N SER A 353 16.01 14.57 -25.01
CA SER A 353 15.66 14.46 -26.42
C SER A 353 14.41 13.60 -26.60
N GLU A 354 13.56 14.01 -27.54
CA GLU A 354 12.32 13.30 -27.86
C GLU A 354 12.57 11.83 -28.20
N GLN A 355 13.60 11.54 -28.99
CA GLN A 355 13.96 10.17 -29.32
C GLN A 355 14.34 9.36 -28.08
N LYS A 356 15.08 9.94 -27.13
CA LYS A 356 15.45 9.24 -25.89
C LYS A 356 14.22 8.97 -25.04
N LEU A 357 13.27 9.90 -24.97
CA LEU A 357 12.01 9.70 -24.27
C LEU A 357 11.19 8.56 -24.91
N ILE A 358 11.07 8.53 -26.23
CA ILE A 358 10.41 7.45 -26.98
C ILE A 358 11.06 6.09 -26.68
N ASP A 359 12.40 6.03 -26.76
CA ASP A 359 13.16 4.80 -26.52
C ASP A 359 12.98 4.29 -25.06
N LEU A 360 12.82 5.20 -24.08
CA LEU A 360 12.54 4.82 -22.68
C LEU A 360 11.07 4.42 -22.47
N ILE A 361 10.12 5.10 -23.11
CA ILE A 361 8.68 4.76 -23.08
C ILE A 361 8.44 3.35 -23.66
N ALA A 362 9.18 2.97 -24.69
CA ALA A 362 9.11 1.62 -25.27
C ALA A 362 9.49 0.51 -24.28
N LYS A 363 10.32 0.83 -23.27
CA LYS A 363 10.89 -0.14 -22.32
C LYS A 363 10.33 -0.03 -20.91
N THR A 364 9.60 1.04 -20.59
CA THR A 364 9.14 1.30 -19.22
C THR A 364 7.99 0.38 -18.78
N ASN A 365 7.93 0.12 -17.47
CA ASN A 365 6.89 -0.62 -16.78
C ASN A 365 6.09 0.24 -15.79
N ILE A 366 6.05 1.56 -16.02
CA ILE A 366 5.29 2.50 -15.19
C ILE A 366 3.78 2.19 -15.21
N SER A 367 3.02 2.66 -14.21
CA SER A 367 1.55 2.56 -14.20
C SER A 367 0.96 3.02 -15.52
N ARG A 368 -0.07 2.30 -16.00
CA ARG A 368 -0.77 2.59 -17.25
C ARG A 368 -1.18 4.06 -17.36
N ASP A 369 -1.73 4.64 -16.29
CA ASP A 369 -2.17 6.03 -16.29
C ASP A 369 -1.03 7.02 -16.60
N TYR A 370 0.17 6.75 -16.09
CA TYR A 370 1.35 7.59 -16.34
C TYR A 370 1.92 7.36 -17.74
N LEU A 371 1.92 6.11 -18.19
CA LEU A 371 2.33 5.77 -19.54
C LEU A 371 1.40 6.43 -20.58
N ASP A 372 0.10 6.40 -20.34
CA ASP A 372 -0.91 7.01 -21.21
C ASP A 372 -0.78 8.54 -21.21
N ALA A 373 -0.45 9.15 -20.07
CA ALA A 373 -0.15 10.58 -20.00
C ALA A 373 1.07 10.97 -20.85
N LEU A 374 2.17 10.21 -20.77
CA LEU A 374 3.36 10.43 -21.60
C LEU A 374 3.06 10.24 -23.09
N LYS A 375 2.37 9.15 -23.43
CA LYS A 375 1.93 8.86 -24.81
C LYS A 375 1.06 9.98 -25.37
N LYS A 376 0.05 10.41 -24.63
CA LYS A 376 -0.81 11.54 -24.99
C LYS A 376 -0.02 12.83 -25.19
N GLY A 377 0.95 13.08 -24.31
CA GLY A 377 1.82 14.25 -24.41
C GLY A 377 2.67 14.27 -25.68
N LEU A 378 3.23 13.13 -26.09
CA LEU A 378 3.93 12.99 -27.37
C LEU A 378 2.97 13.20 -28.56
N VAL A 379 1.77 12.62 -28.49
CA VAL A 379 0.75 12.78 -29.53
C VAL A 379 0.34 14.24 -29.70
N ASN A 380 0.04 14.95 -28.62
CA ASN A 380 -0.26 16.39 -28.64
C ASN A 380 0.87 17.19 -29.30
N LEU A 381 2.13 16.85 -28.99
CA LEU A 381 3.30 17.50 -29.56
C LEU A 381 3.39 17.29 -31.08
N TRP A 382 3.17 16.05 -31.55
CA TRP A 382 3.21 15.72 -32.98
C TRP A 382 2.10 16.40 -33.76
N GLN A 383 0.89 16.46 -33.18
CA GLN A 383 -0.26 17.18 -33.74
C GLN A 383 0.03 18.68 -33.87
N ALA A 384 0.59 19.30 -32.83
CA ALA A 384 0.95 20.71 -32.84
C ALA A 384 2.05 21.04 -33.87
N ARG A 385 2.89 20.05 -34.20
CA ARG A 385 3.92 20.16 -35.25
C ARG A 385 3.41 19.74 -36.64
N HIS A 386 2.15 19.33 -36.76
CA HIS A 386 1.54 18.82 -37.99
C HIS A 386 2.35 17.69 -38.63
N LEU A 387 2.85 16.75 -37.82
CA LEU A 387 3.57 15.60 -38.34
C LEU A 387 2.61 14.64 -39.05
N THR A 388 3.00 14.20 -40.25
CA THR A 388 2.28 13.18 -41.00
C THR A 388 2.44 11.79 -40.36
N SER A 389 1.48 10.89 -40.61
CA SER A 389 1.54 9.49 -40.18
C SER A 389 2.84 8.80 -40.60
N PHE A 390 3.37 9.09 -41.81
CA PHE A 390 4.68 8.59 -42.28
C PHE A 390 5.86 9.12 -41.44
N GLN A 391 5.85 10.40 -41.06
CA GLN A 391 6.91 10.97 -40.22
C GLN A 391 6.88 10.38 -38.81
N VAL A 392 5.69 10.23 -38.21
CA VAL A 392 5.56 9.60 -36.88
C VAL A 392 6.00 8.13 -36.94
N PHE A 393 5.65 7.41 -38.00
CA PHE A 393 6.08 6.02 -38.24
C PHE A 393 7.62 5.88 -38.20
N LYS A 394 8.32 6.78 -38.91
CA LYS A 394 9.79 6.83 -38.95
C LYS A 394 10.39 7.26 -37.62
N LEU A 395 9.77 8.22 -36.93
CA LEU A 395 10.22 8.70 -35.61
C LEU A 395 10.15 7.59 -34.55
N LEU A 396 9.09 6.77 -34.61
CA LEU A 396 8.93 5.60 -33.75
C LEU A 396 9.77 4.40 -34.19
N LYS A 397 10.58 4.55 -35.25
CA LYS A 397 11.45 3.51 -35.82
C LYS A 397 10.69 2.22 -36.16
N LEU A 398 9.43 2.32 -36.57
CA LEU A 398 8.61 1.17 -36.97
C LEU A 398 9.03 0.60 -38.33
N ASP A 399 9.82 1.35 -39.10
CA ASP A 399 10.47 0.91 -40.33
C ASP A 399 11.67 -0.02 -40.08
N VAL A 400 12.26 0.05 -38.88
CA VAL A 400 13.38 -0.81 -38.49
C VAL A 400 12.82 -2.19 -38.13
N ASN A 401 13.33 -3.24 -38.77
CA ASN A 401 12.80 -4.60 -38.66
C ASN A 401 11.29 -4.68 -38.94
N ILE A 402 10.88 -4.13 -40.09
CA ILE A 402 9.47 -4.05 -40.52
C ILE A 402 8.71 -5.39 -40.44
N ASP A 403 9.39 -6.51 -40.62
CA ASP A 403 8.81 -7.86 -40.52
C ASP A 403 8.33 -8.21 -39.09
N GLU A 404 8.92 -7.56 -38.08
CA GLU A 404 8.64 -7.71 -36.64
C GLU A 404 7.88 -6.50 -36.07
N MET A 405 7.45 -5.56 -36.91
CA MET A 405 6.75 -4.34 -36.51
C MET A 405 5.54 -4.59 -35.60
N ALA A 406 4.82 -5.70 -35.81
CA ALA A 406 3.68 -6.09 -34.98
C ALA A 406 4.05 -6.19 -33.48
N GLU A 407 5.27 -6.65 -33.17
CA GLU A 407 5.75 -6.88 -31.82
C GLU A 407 6.39 -5.62 -31.20
N ASN A 408 6.52 -4.55 -31.98
CA ASN A 408 7.09 -3.29 -31.50
C ASN A 408 6.12 -2.63 -30.49
N PRO A 409 6.56 -2.34 -29.25
CA PRO A 409 5.71 -1.77 -28.21
C PRO A 409 5.17 -0.36 -28.55
N LEU A 410 5.76 0.32 -29.54
CA LEU A 410 5.36 1.64 -30.01
C LEU A 410 4.31 1.59 -31.14
N LEU A 411 3.95 0.41 -31.65
CA LEU A 411 2.91 0.29 -32.68
C LEU A 411 1.58 0.90 -32.23
N SER A 412 1.16 0.60 -31.00
CA SER A 412 -0.07 1.18 -30.44
C SER A 412 -0.01 2.70 -30.35
N LEU A 413 1.17 3.28 -30.09
CA LEU A 413 1.35 4.73 -30.03
C LEU A 413 1.22 5.36 -31.42
N TRP A 414 1.75 4.73 -32.46
CA TRP A 414 1.55 5.20 -33.84
C TRP A 414 0.08 5.20 -34.23
N VAL A 415 -0.63 4.10 -33.96
CA VAL A 415 -2.08 3.99 -34.26
C VAL A 415 -2.91 5.00 -33.45
N GLN A 416 -2.48 5.34 -32.22
CA GLN A 416 -3.12 6.36 -31.38
C GLN A 416 -2.77 7.79 -31.78
N SER A 417 -1.62 8.01 -32.43
CA SER A 417 -1.13 9.34 -32.77
C SER A 417 -1.87 10.03 -33.90
N ASP A 418 -2.58 9.25 -34.71
CA ASP A 418 -3.08 9.72 -35.99
C ASP A 418 -4.35 10.56 -35.83
N THR A 419 -4.23 11.85 -36.11
CA THR A 419 -5.32 12.84 -36.12
C THR A 419 -5.82 13.20 -37.50
N ASP A 420 -5.17 12.72 -38.56
CA ASP A 420 -5.45 13.13 -39.95
C ASP A 420 -6.34 12.11 -40.70
N ILE A 421 -6.98 11.19 -39.96
CA ILE A 421 -7.92 10.26 -40.56
C ILE A 421 -9.19 11.02 -40.93
N ASP A 422 -9.33 11.29 -42.23
CA ASP A 422 -10.66 11.34 -42.83
C ASP A 422 -11.35 10.01 -42.49
N PHE A 423 -12.38 10.06 -41.64
CA PHE A 423 -13.11 8.89 -41.12
C PHE A 423 -13.65 7.97 -42.22
N ALA A 424 -13.63 8.41 -43.47
CA ALA A 424 -13.99 7.62 -44.63
C ALA A 424 -13.09 6.39 -44.87
N ALA A 425 -11.77 6.41 -44.57
CA ALA A 425 -10.87 5.26 -44.82
C ALA A 425 -9.49 5.27 -44.09
N PRO A 426 -9.41 5.24 -42.75
CA PRO A 426 -8.16 5.22 -41.98
C PRO A 426 -7.12 4.18 -42.44
N TRP A 427 -7.61 2.97 -42.73
CA TRP A 427 -6.76 1.81 -42.99
C TRP A 427 -5.97 1.93 -44.29
N ALA A 428 -6.49 2.64 -45.29
CA ALA A 428 -5.78 2.88 -46.54
C ALA A 428 -4.50 3.70 -46.34
N GLY A 429 -4.53 4.66 -45.42
CA GLY A 429 -3.37 5.50 -45.06
C GLY A 429 -2.26 4.66 -44.41
N TYR A 430 -2.60 3.96 -43.32
CA TYR A 430 -1.68 3.04 -42.65
C TYR A 430 -1.10 1.99 -43.60
N PHE A 431 -1.96 1.42 -44.45
CA PHE A 431 -1.55 0.43 -45.44
C PHE A 431 -0.52 0.98 -46.43
N ASN A 432 -0.72 2.21 -46.92
CA ASN A 432 0.22 2.84 -47.85
C ASN A 432 1.59 3.11 -47.17
N VAL A 433 1.59 3.54 -45.91
CA VAL A 433 2.84 3.75 -45.15
C VAL A 433 3.59 2.42 -44.98
N VAL A 434 2.94 1.37 -44.47
CA VAL A 434 3.57 0.06 -44.25
C VAL A 434 4.07 -0.55 -45.56
N LYS A 435 3.28 -0.47 -46.63
CA LYS A 435 3.65 -1.02 -47.95
C LYS A 435 4.87 -0.34 -48.58
N THR A 436 5.21 0.87 -48.14
CA THR A 436 6.45 1.56 -48.57
C THR A 436 7.70 0.81 -48.11
N PHE A 437 7.63 0.06 -47.02
CA PHE A 437 8.74 -0.71 -46.44
C PHE A 437 8.56 -2.22 -46.58
N LEU A 438 7.32 -2.71 -46.53
CA LEU A 438 6.96 -4.12 -46.63
C LEU A 438 6.20 -4.42 -47.92
N VAL A 439 6.94 -4.54 -49.02
CA VAL A 439 6.37 -4.75 -50.36
C VAL A 439 5.85 -6.18 -50.56
N ASP A 440 6.47 -7.16 -49.88
CA ASP A 440 6.09 -8.57 -49.96
C ASP A 440 4.74 -8.82 -49.25
N ILE A 441 3.75 -9.23 -50.04
CA ILE A 441 2.39 -9.49 -49.57
C ILE A 441 2.35 -10.64 -48.55
N ALA A 442 3.16 -11.69 -48.70
CA ALA A 442 3.17 -12.82 -47.78
C ALA A 442 3.76 -12.41 -46.41
N LYS A 443 4.78 -11.54 -46.42
CA LYS A 443 5.32 -10.97 -45.19
C LYS A 443 4.32 -10.02 -44.53
N LEU A 444 3.60 -9.21 -45.30
CA LEU A 444 2.53 -8.35 -44.79
C LEU A 444 1.41 -9.17 -44.12
N GLU A 445 0.97 -10.27 -44.74
CA GLU A 445 0.00 -11.19 -44.14
C GLU A 445 0.50 -11.80 -42.84
N THR A 446 1.79 -12.17 -42.79
CA THR A 446 2.43 -12.71 -41.58
C THR A 446 2.46 -11.66 -40.47
N MET A 447 2.82 -10.41 -40.79
CA MET A 447 2.83 -9.30 -39.84
C MET A 447 1.41 -9.03 -39.28
N ILE A 448 0.37 -9.02 -40.14
CA ILE A 448 -1.02 -8.86 -39.71
C ILE A 448 -1.43 -10.01 -38.78
N ALA A 449 -1.11 -11.25 -39.13
CA ALA A 449 -1.43 -12.43 -38.32
C ALA A 449 -0.72 -12.44 -36.95
N ARG A 450 0.49 -11.86 -36.86
CA ARG A 450 1.17 -11.63 -35.57
C ARG A 450 0.44 -10.58 -34.74
N ALA A 451 0.08 -9.44 -35.34
CA ALA A 451 -0.62 -8.35 -34.65
C ALA A 451 -1.95 -8.79 -34.02
N GLU A 452 -2.71 -9.66 -34.68
CA GLU A 452 -3.98 -10.19 -34.13
C GLU A 452 -3.86 -11.04 -32.88
N LYS A 453 -2.71 -11.67 -32.68
CA LYS A 453 -2.43 -12.48 -31.50
C LYS A 453 -2.07 -11.62 -30.29
N ILE A 454 -1.78 -10.33 -30.49
CA ILE A 454 -1.40 -9.42 -29.41
C ILE A 454 -2.63 -8.99 -28.63
N ASN A 455 -2.56 -9.10 -27.30
CA ASN A 455 -3.67 -8.77 -26.41
C ASN A 455 -3.75 -7.26 -26.12
N ASP A 456 -3.81 -6.45 -27.18
CA ASP A 456 -4.00 -4.99 -27.14
C ASP A 456 -5.11 -4.63 -28.13
N LYS A 457 -6.12 -3.89 -27.67
CA LYS A 457 -7.29 -3.55 -28.50
C LYS A 457 -6.89 -2.70 -29.70
N THR A 458 -6.05 -1.70 -29.51
CA THR A 458 -5.60 -0.80 -30.58
C THR A 458 -4.86 -1.57 -31.67
N ILE A 459 -4.02 -2.55 -31.29
CA ILE A 459 -3.28 -3.37 -32.24
C ILE A 459 -4.19 -4.34 -32.98
N LYS A 460 -5.21 -4.91 -32.31
CA LYS A 460 -6.22 -5.75 -32.97
C LYS A 460 -7.03 -4.99 -33.99
N ASP A 461 -7.54 -3.80 -33.62
CA ASP A 461 -8.30 -2.93 -34.53
C ASP A 461 -7.45 -2.55 -35.76
N PHE A 462 -6.16 -2.25 -35.56
CA PHE A 462 -5.20 -2.02 -36.64
C PHE A 462 -5.05 -3.24 -37.57
N ALA A 463 -4.89 -4.44 -37.00
CA ALA A 463 -4.68 -5.64 -37.78
C ALA A 463 -5.91 -6.03 -38.62
N GLU A 464 -7.11 -5.92 -38.04
CA GLU A 464 -8.39 -6.12 -38.74
C GLU A 464 -8.54 -5.13 -39.91
N GLY A 465 -8.28 -3.84 -39.64
CA GLY A 465 -8.33 -2.80 -40.68
C GLY A 465 -7.35 -3.03 -41.82
N MET A 466 -6.10 -3.37 -41.50
CA MET A 466 -5.06 -3.70 -42.49
C MET A 466 -5.43 -4.93 -43.33
N ARG A 467 -6.04 -5.95 -42.72
CA ARG A 467 -6.52 -7.15 -43.41
C ARG A 467 -7.62 -6.83 -44.41
N ASP A 468 -8.60 -6.02 -44.01
CA ASP A 468 -9.72 -5.68 -44.86
C ASP A 468 -9.29 -4.81 -46.03
N GLU A 469 -8.35 -3.88 -45.82
CA GLU A 469 -7.73 -3.10 -46.90
C GLU A 469 -6.92 -3.99 -47.86
N LEU A 470 -6.19 -5.00 -47.36
CA LEU A 470 -5.48 -5.97 -48.20
C LEU A 470 -6.45 -6.77 -49.09
N LYS A 471 -7.55 -7.27 -48.52
CA LYS A 471 -8.60 -7.99 -49.26
C LYS A 471 -9.25 -7.10 -50.31
N LYS A 472 -9.54 -5.84 -49.97
CA LYS A 472 -10.12 -4.86 -50.89
C LYS A 472 -9.21 -4.67 -52.10
N ARG A 473 -7.90 -4.44 -51.89
CA ARG A 473 -6.95 -4.22 -52.98
C ARG A 473 -6.74 -5.44 -53.88
N ARG A 474 -6.72 -6.66 -53.32
CA ARG A 474 -6.67 -7.90 -54.13
C ARG A 474 -7.84 -7.97 -55.12
N LYS A 475 -9.06 -7.71 -54.66
CA LYS A 475 -10.27 -7.70 -55.50
C LYS A 475 -10.22 -6.65 -56.62
N THR A 476 -9.49 -5.55 -56.43
CA THR A 476 -9.29 -4.51 -57.45
C THR A 476 -8.17 -4.83 -58.44
N THR A 477 -7.26 -5.74 -58.11
CA THR A 477 -6.14 -6.13 -59.00
C THR A 477 -6.48 -7.35 -59.87
N GLU A 478 -7.51 -8.12 -59.49
CA GLU A 478 -8.05 -9.27 -60.22
C GLU A 478 -9.19 -8.90 -61.21
N LYS A 479 -9.57 -7.63 -61.26
CA LYS A 479 -10.47 -7.05 -62.26
C LYS A 479 -9.67 -6.18 -63.21
#